data_AF-A0A6N6PY55-F1
#
_entry.id   AF-A0A6N6PY55-F1
#
_cell.length_a   1.000
_cell.length_b   1.000
_cell.length_c   1.000
_cell.angle_alpha   90.00
_cell.angle_beta   90.00
_cell.angle_gamma   90.00
#
_symmetry.space_group_name_H-M   'P 1'
#
loop_
_entity.id
_entity.type
_entity.pdbx_description
1 polymer ?
#
loop_
_entity_poly.entity_id
_entity_poly.type
_entity_poly.pdbx_seq_one_letter_code
_entity_poly.pdbx_strand_id
1 'polypeptide(L)'
;MSDDSKPGIPPDNNEEFVQGDDGAIGRAARKSLVVLAVLALGACGIWLARSLMSGRRETRVTPLAAPRTAASPARAEVPAVVFTDITEASGVVFRRENGAYGGKLLPETMGGGVAFLDFDGDGDPDLLLVNGSHWPWQKPAGKSTPPPGVALFRNDSSAGQVRFADVTAGSGLEAPAYGMGVAVGDYDNDGRPDVLLTGVGGARLFHNQGGGHFLDVTATAGVGGDPRDWSTAAAWIDIDNDGDLDLYVANYVRWSPEIDAAVGYKIDGQTRAYGPPMNFQGAFPHLYRNEGGGKFTEISEAAGVRVKNPATGVPAAKTLGVAAVDLNGDGWVDLVVANDTVQNFVFLNRHDGTFREVGAACAIAFDSYGNTRGAMGIDAARFTPDGKLGFAIGNFAN
;
A
#
# COMPACT_ATOMS: atom_id res chain seq x y z
N MET A 1 -115.00 2.78 -22.80
CA MET A 1 -115.53 3.70 -21.78
C MET A 1 -114.36 4.54 -21.32
N SER A 2 -114.26 5.86 -21.42
CA SER A 2 -115.03 6.98 -22.01
C SER A 2 -114.32 8.22 -21.45
N ASP A 3 -114.05 9.24 -22.29
CA ASP A 3 -113.86 10.71 -22.05
C ASP A 3 -113.26 11.23 -20.70
N ASP A 4 -112.47 12.30 -20.62
CA ASP A 4 -112.44 13.53 -21.43
C ASP A 4 -111.19 14.41 -21.12
N SER A 5 -110.79 15.22 -22.10
CA SER A 5 -109.93 16.45 -22.19
C SER A 5 -108.73 16.76 -21.24
N LYS A 6 -107.56 17.12 -21.83
CA LYS A 6 -106.95 18.49 -21.83
C LYS A 6 -105.51 18.54 -22.44
N PRO A 7 -105.00 19.75 -22.83
CA PRO A 7 -104.09 19.96 -23.96
C PRO A 7 -102.59 20.11 -23.62
N GLY A 8 -101.76 20.11 -24.68
CA GLY A 8 -100.30 19.93 -24.65
C GLY A 8 -99.42 21.09 -24.16
N ILE A 9 -98.16 20.73 -23.86
CA ILE A 9 -97.07 21.58 -23.37
C ILE A 9 -95.82 21.35 -24.27
N PRO A 10 -95.11 22.40 -24.73
CA PRO A 10 -93.95 22.32 -25.63
C PRO A 10 -92.60 22.12 -24.89
N PRO A 11 -91.49 21.83 -25.62
CA PRO A 11 -90.20 21.47 -25.02
C PRO A 11 -89.36 22.65 -24.54
N ASP A 12 -88.48 22.34 -23.59
CA ASP A 12 -87.59 23.22 -22.82
C ASP A 12 -86.23 23.41 -23.52
N ASN A 13 -85.80 24.68 -23.70
CA ASN A 13 -84.48 25.08 -24.18
C ASN A 13 -84.14 26.46 -23.57
N ASN A 14 -83.31 26.50 -22.53
CA ASN A 14 -82.79 27.74 -21.95
C ASN A 14 -81.25 27.80 -22.07
N GLU A 15 -80.76 28.54 -23.07
CA GLU A 15 -79.43 29.17 -23.06
C GLU A 15 -79.63 30.67 -22.85
N GLU A 16 -79.18 31.21 -21.71
CA GLU A 16 -79.25 32.66 -21.42
C GLU A 16 -77.83 33.23 -21.31
N PHE A 17 -77.45 34.03 -22.31
CA PHE A 17 -76.21 34.80 -22.35
C PHE A 17 -76.33 36.03 -21.44
N VAL A 18 -75.51 36.10 -20.38
CA VAL A 18 -75.34 37.32 -19.58
C VAL A 18 -74.37 38.26 -20.31
N GLN A 19 -74.88 39.42 -20.73
CA GLN A 19 -74.15 40.48 -21.39
C GLN A 19 -73.27 41.23 -20.36
N GLY A 20 -71.94 41.11 -20.46
CA GLY A 20 -70.98 41.78 -19.58
C GLY A 20 -70.75 43.27 -19.96
N ASP A 21 -70.65 44.14 -18.96
CA ASP A 21 -70.39 45.58 -19.11
C ASP A 21 -68.94 45.87 -19.56
N ASP A 22 -68.75 45.99 -20.88
CA ASP A 22 -67.46 46.31 -21.53
C ASP A 22 -66.84 47.64 -21.03
N GLY A 23 -67.63 48.55 -20.46
CA GLY A 23 -67.16 49.81 -19.88
C GLY A 23 -66.39 49.64 -18.56
N ALA A 24 -66.71 48.60 -17.78
CA ALA A 24 -66.00 48.27 -16.55
C ALA A 24 -64.60 47.68 -16.85
N ILE A 25 -64.51 46.82 -17.87
CA ILE A 25 -63.27 46.16 -18.31
C ILE A 25 -62.27 47.21 -18.83
N GLY A 26 -62.71 48.17 -19.65
CA GLY A 26 -61.86 49.23 -20.19
C GLY A 26 -61.31 50.21 -19.14
N ARG A 27 -62.02 50.40 -18.02
CA ARG A 27 -61.54 51.22 -16.88
C ARG A 27 -60.56 50.44 -15.99
N ALA A 28 -60.82 49.15 -15.76
CA ALA A 28 -59.90 48.27 -15.04
C ALA A 28 -58.58 48.10 -15.81
N ALA A 29 -58.63 47.90 -17.13
CA ALA A 29 -57.44 47.77 -17.97
C ALA A 29 -56.56 49.03 -17.95
N ARG A 30 -57.16 50.23 -18.00
CA ARG A 30 -56.42 51.50 -17.87
C ARG A 30 -55.77 51.67 -16.49
N LYS A 31 -56.47 51.31 -15.41
CA LYS A 31 -55.91 51.33 -14.05
C LYS A 31 -54.75 50.33 -13.91
N SER A 32 -54.89 49.12 -14.47
CA SER A 32 -53.83 48.12 -14.47
C SER A 32 -52.60 48.57 -15.28
N LEU A 33 -52.80 49.22 -16.42
CA LEU A 33 -51.70 49.81 -17.21
C LEU A 33 -50.93 50.88 -16.43
N VAL A 34 -51.63 51.73 -15.69
CA VAL A 34 -51.00 52.74 -14.83
C VAL A 34 -50.21 52.07 -13.70
N VAL A 35 -50.77 51.06 -13.04
CA VAL A 35 -50.08 50.32 -11.97
C VAL A 35 -48.84 49.61 -12.51
N LEU A 36 -48.94 48.95 -13.67
CA LEU A 36 -47.81 48.30 -14.32
C LEU A 36 -46.72 49.29 -14.72
N ALA A 37 -47.09 50.48 -15.22
CA ALA A 37 -46.13 51.53 -15.55
C ALA A 37 -45.40 52.06 -14.29
N VAL A 38 -46.11 52.25 -13.18
CA VAL A 38 -45.51 52.68 -11.90
C VAL A 38 -44.58 51.60 -11.35
N LEU A 39 -44.97 50.33 -11.40
CA LEU A 39 -44.11 49.21 -10.98
C LEU A 39 -42.86 49.08 -11.87
N ALA A 40 -43.01 49.25 -13.19
CA ALA A 40 -41.89 49.22 -14.11
C ALA A 40 -40.90 50.38 -13.85
N LEU A 41 -41.41 51.59 -13.60
CA LEU A 41 -40.58 52.74 -13.25
C LEU A 41 -39.87 52.55 -11.90
N GLY A 42 -40.56 51.97 -10.91
CA GLY A 42 -39.97 51.62 -9.62
C GLY A 42 -38.85 50.59 -9.74
N ALA A 43 -39.08 49.52 -10.51
CA ALA A 43 -38.08 48.48 -10.78
C ALA A 43 -36.87 49.05 -11.53
N CYS A 44 -37.11 49.92 -12.53
CA CYS A 44 -36.06 50.59 -13.29
C CYS A 44 -35.23 51.53 -12.39
N GLY A 45 -35.89 52.27 -11.49
CA GLY A 45 -35.22 53.11 -10.50
C GLY A 45 -34.34 52.32 -9.52
N ILE A 46 -34.83 51.18 -9.02
CA ILE A 46 -34.06 50.28 -8.15
C ILE A 46 -32.85 49.68 -8.88
N TRP A 47 -33.04 49.27 -10.14
CA TRP A 47 -31.95 48.74 -10.96
C TRP A 47 -30.88 49.80 -11.24
N LEU A 48 -31.30 51.02 -11.58
CA LEU A 48 -30.38 52.14 -11.83
C LEU A 48 -29.63 52.53 -10.55
N ALA A 49 -30.32 52.58 -9.41
CA ALA A 49 -29.68 52.84 -8.12
C ALA A 49 -28.66 51.75 -7.76
N ARG A 50 -28.97 50.47 -7.97
CA ARG A 50 -28.02 49.36 -7.74
C ARG A 50 -26.82 49.41 -8.69
N SER A 51 -27.05 49.76 -9.95
CA SER A 51 -26.00 49.92 -10.97
C SER A 51 -25.04 51.07 -10.62
N LEU A 52 -25.59 52.21 -10.19
CA LEU A 52 -24.80 53.38 -9.77
C LEU A 52 -24.09 53.17 -8.43
N MET A 53 -24.68 52.39 -7.51
CA MET A 53 -24.07 52.02 -6.22
C MET A 53 -23.09 50.85 -6.33
N SER A 54 -23.10 50.07 -7.42
CA SER A 54 -22.02 49.13 -7.72
C SER A 54 -20.78 49.91 -8.16
N GLY A 55 -20.15 50.59 -7.21
CA GLY A 55 -18.80 51.11 -7.38
C GLY A 55 -17.94 49.97 -7.92
N ARG A 56 -17.15 50.26 -8.96
CA ARG A 56 -16.12 49.34 -9.45
C ARG A 56 -15.39 48.80 -8.22
N ARG A 57 -15.58 47.52 -7.91
CA ARG A 57 -14.67 46.82 -7.01
C ARG A 57 -13.32 46.98 -7.67
N GLU A 58 -12.48 47.84 -7.10
CA GLU A 58 -11.07 47.81 -7.42
C GLU A 58 -10.63 46.38 -7.16
N THR A 59 -10.37 45.64 -8.22
CA THR A 59 -9.67 44.38 -8.16
C THR A 59 -8.32 44.73 -7.59
N ARG A 60 -8.19 44.61 -6.27
CA ARG A 60 -6.90 44.65 -5.61
C ARG A 60 -6.18 43.39 -6.07
N VAL A 61 -5.45 43.55 -7.18
CA VAL A 61 -4.46 42.57 -7.60
C VAL A 61 -3.41 42.62 -6.51
N THR A 62 -3.55 41.77 -5.50
CA THR A 62 -2.43 41.46 -4.61
C THR A 62 -1.39 40.86 -5.54
N PRO A 63 -0.22 41.49 -5.75
CA PRO A 63 0.84 40.83 -6.47
C PRO A 63 1.13 39.55 -5.67
N LEU A 64 0.84 38.38 -6.25
CA LEU A 64 1.46 37.17 -5.76
C LEU A 64 2.95 37.41 -5.99
N ALA A 65 3.66 37.81 -4.92
CA ALA A 65 5.08 37.66 -4.90
C ALA A 65 5.32 36.18 -5.18
N ALA A 66 5.99 35.87 -6.29
CA ALA A 66 6.50 34.53 -6.51
C ALA A 66 7.19 34.12 -5.21
N PRO A 67 6.92 32.91 -4.67
CA PRO A 67 7.65 32.43 -3.51
C PRO A 67 9.13 32.68 -3.80
N ARG A 68 9.83 33.35 -2.87
CA ARG A 68 11.25 33.62 -3.02
C ARG A 68 11.87 32.29 -3.44
N THR A 69 12.40 32.23 -4.67
CA THR A 69 13.13 31.07 -5.13
C THR A 69 14.21 30.89 -4.08
N ALA A 70 14.08 29.85 -3.25
CA ALA A 70 15.11 29.54 -2.28
C ALA A 70 16.40 29.50 -3.11
N ALA A 71 17.39 30.29 -2.72
CA ALA A 71 18.70 30.17 -3.36
C ALA A 71 19.04 28.69 -3.31
N SER A 72 19.16 28.04 -4.47
CA SER A 72 19.57 26.64 -4.51
C SER A 72 20.82 26.59 -3.64
N PRO A 73 20.82 25.81 -2.54
CA PRO A 73 22.01 25.68 -1.72
C PRO A 73 23.14 25.35 -2.68
N ALA A 74 24.27 26.06 -2.56
CA ALA A 74 25.45 25.76 -3.33
C ALA A 74 25.61 24.24 -3.30
N ARG A 75 25.54 23.60 -4.49
CA ARG A 75 25.47 22.15 -4.62
C ARG A 75 26.59 21.59 -3.76
N ALA A 76 26.24 21.00 -2.61
CA ALA A 76 27.23 20.42 -1.73
C ALA A 76 27.99 19.41 -2.58
N GLU A 77 29.33 19.51 -2.60
CA GLU A 77 30.13 18.49 -3.24
C GLU A 77 29.83 17.18 -2.52
N VAL A 78 29.13 16.28 -3.23
CA VAL A 78 28.87 14.94 -2.72
C VAL A 78 30.24 14.27 -2.62
N PRO A 79 30.65 13.81 -1.43
CA PRO A 79 31.95 13.17 -1.28
C PRO A 79 32.03 11.98 -2.23
N ALA A 80 33.17 11.83 -2.90
CA ALA A 80 33.42 10.68 -3.75
C ALA A 80 33.53 9.43 -2.87
N VAL A 81 32.49 8.60 -2.88
CA VAL A 81 32.50 7.29 -2.24
C VAL A 81 33.06 6.28 -3.23
N VAL A 82 34.13 5.59 -2.86
CA VAL A 82 34.73 4.52 -3.67
C VAL A 82 34.37 3.18 -3.05
N PHE A 83 33.73 2.32 -3.83
CA PHE A 83 33.45 0.94 -3.44
C PHE A 83 34.53 0.01 -4.01
N THR A 84 34.94 -0.98 -3.21
CA THR A 84 35.83 -2.06 -3.64
C THR A 84 35.05 -3.36 -3.59
N ASP A 85 35.05 -4.11 -4.69
CA ASP A 85 34.50 -5.46 -4.70
C ASP A 85 35.46 -6.39 -3.94
N ILE A 86 34.99 -6.94 -2.83
CA ILE A 86 35.73 -7.88 -1.99
C ILE A 86 35.10 -9.29 -2.00
N THR A 87 34.15 -9.57 -2.89
CA THR A 87 33.33 -10.80 -2.84
C THR A 87 34.20 -12.07 -2.87
N GLU A 88 35.18 -12.12 -3.78
CA GLU A 88 36.11 -13.25 -3.86
C GLU A 88 37.04 -13.31 -2.63
N ALA A 89 37.57 -12.17 -2.21
CA ALA A 89 38.50 -12.07 -1.09
C ALA A 89 37.85 -12.39 0.27
N SER A 90 36.55 -12.12 0.41
CA SER A 90 35.79 -12.38 1.63
C SER A 90 35.35 -13.84 1.77
N GLY A 91 35.44 -14.65 0.71
CA GLY A 91 35.01 -16.04 0.72
C GLY A 91 33.49 -16.25 0.54
N VAL A 92 32.73 -15.18 0.28
CA VAL A 92 31.29 -15.28 0.01
C VAL A 92 31.06 -15.84 -1.39
N VAL A 93 30.61 -17.10 -1.47
CA VAL A 93 30.23 -17.76 -2.73
C VAL A 93 28.72 -17.97 -2.72
N PHE A 94 27.99 -17.08 -3.39
CA PHE A 94 26.55 -17.15 -3.50
C PHE A 94 26.08 -16.95 -4.94
N ARG A 95 25.16 -17.80 -5.40
CA ARG A 95 24.50 -17.65 -6.70
C ARG A 95 23.00 -17.73 -6.54
N ARG A 96 22.31 -16.67 -6.94
CA ARG A 96 20.84 -16.59 -6.95
C ARG A 96 20.27 -17.60 -7.96
N GLU A 97 19.30 -18.39 -7.51
CA GLU A 97 18.56 -19.39 -8.28
C GLU A 97 17.08 -19.00 -8.41
N ASN A 98 16.72 -18.32 -9.51
CA ASN A 98 15.38 -17.76 -9.68
C ASN A 98 14.34 -18.75 -10.22
N GLY A 99 14.68 -20.04 -10.39
CA GLY A 99 13.71 -21.04 -10.83
C GLY A 99 13.25 -20.88 -12.29
N ALA A 100 13.93 -20.04 -13.08
CA ALA A 100 13.52 -19.71 -14.44
C ALA A 100 13.86 -20.81 -15.46
N TYR A 101 13.04 -21.87 -15.48
CA TYR A 101 13.20 -23.03 -16.37
C TYR A 101 12.23 -23.02 -17.57
N GLY A 102 11.89 -21.83 -18.05
CA GLY A 102 11.01 -21.63 -19.22
C GLY A 102 9.53 -21.44 -18.88
N GLY A 103 9.14 -21.61 -17.61
CA GLY A 103 7.77 -21.39 -17.14
C GLY A 103 7.32 -19.93 -17.20
N LYS A 104 8.26 -18.97 -17.09
CA LYS A 104 7.99 -17.53 -17.10
C LYS A 104 6.97 -17.13 -16.02
N LEU A 105 7.14 -17.71 -14.83
CA LEU A 105 6.27 -17.48 -13.68
C LEU A 105 6.65 -16.15 -13.00
N LEU A 106 5.66 -15.44 -12.47
CA LEU A 106 5.87 -14.12 -11.88
C LEU A 106 7.00 -14.08 -10.81
N PRO A 107 7.12 -15.05 -9.87
CA PRO A 107 8.18 -15.02 -8.86
C PRO A 107 9.61 -15.06 -9.42
N GLU A 108 9.80 -15.59 -10.63
CA GLU A 108 11.11 -15.71 -11.27
C GLU A 108 11.74 -14.35 -11.63
N THR A 109 10.94 -13.27 -11.61
CA THR A 109 11.41 -11.89 -11.88
C THR A 109 11.91 -11.16 -10.64
N MET A 110 11.79 -11.77 -9.46
CA MET A 110 12.10 -11.12 -8.19
C MET A 110 13.45 -11.54 -7.60
N GLY A 111 14.03 -10.62 -6.83
CA GLY A 111 15.29 -10.82 -6.10
C GLY A 111 15.16 -11.70 -4.86
N GLY A 112 16.16 -11.64 -3.98
CA GLY A 112 16.13 -12.20 -2.64
C GLY A 112 16.63 -11.16 -1.63
N GLY A 113 16.36 -11.39 -0.35
CA GLY A 113 16.77 -10.52 0.75
C GLY A 113 18.14 -10.89 1.33
N VAL A 114 18.62 -10.02 2.20
CA VAL A 114 19.86 -10.18 2.97
C VAL A 114 19.64 -9.63 4.38
N ALA A 115 20.26 -10.27 5.37
CA ALA A 115 20.34 -9.75 6.73
C ALA A 115 21.77 -9.87 7.26
N PHE A 116 22.15 -8.91 8.10
CA PHE A 116 23.26 -9.06 9.03
C PHE A 116 22.69 -9.37 10.41
N LEU A 117 23.30 -10.33 11.12
CA LEU A 117 22.88 -10.79 12.45
C LEU A 117 24.04 -11.46 13.16
N ASP A 118 24.12 -11.40 14.49
CA ASP A 118 25.07 -12.19 15.28
C ASP A 118 24.36 -13.49 15.70
N PHE A 119 24.43 -14.54 14.87
CA PHE A 119 23.57 -15.71 15.06
C PHE A 119 24.12 -16.70 16.09
N ASP A 120 25.43 -16.69 16.35
CA ASP A 120 26.07 -17.59 17.32
C ASP A 120 26.52 -16.90 18.62
N GLY A 121 26.35 -15.58 18.71
CA GLY A 121 26.56 -14.79 19.92
C GLY A 121 28.03 -14.45 20.17
N ASP A 122 28.87 -14.47 19.14
CA ASP A 122 30.29 -14.16 19.24
C ASP A 122 30.58 -12.64 19.14
N GLY A 123 29.56 -11.84 18.83
CA GLY A 123 29.61 -10.38 18.75
C GLY A 123 29.97 -9.83 17.37
N ASP A 124 30.27 -10.69 16.39
CA ASP A 124 30.55 -10.30 15.03
C ASP A 124 29.28 -10.43 14.15
N PRO A 125 28.94 -9.43 13.31
CA PRO A 125 27.76 -9.55 12.45
C PRO A 125 28.03 -10.54 11.31
N ASP A 126 27.29 -11.63 11.32
CA ASP A 126 27.23 -12.65 10.27
C ASP A 126 26.33 -12.23 9.11
N LEU A 127 26.31 -13.04 8.05
CA LEU A 127 25.58 -12.73 6.82
C LEU A 127 24.62 -13.87 6.45
N LEU A 128 23.33 -13.54 6.31
CA LEU A 128 22.30 -14.44 5.80
C LEU A 128 21.80 -13.94 4.45
N LEU A 129 21.92 -14.76 3.41
CA LEU A 129 21.43 -14.49 2.06
C LEU A 129 20.23 -15.40 1.72
N VAL A 130 19.11 -14.78 1.35
CA VAL A 130 17.90 -15.51 0.95
C VAL A 130 17.98 -15.83 -0.53
N ASN A 131 17.81 -17.10 -0.87
CA ASN A 131 17.79 -17.57 -2.24
C ASN A 131 16.35 -17.89 -2.69
N GLY A 132 16.19 -18.03 -4.01
CA GLY A 132 15.03 -18.74 -4.55
C GLY A 132 15.31 -20.24 -4.57
N SER A 133 14.45 -20.98 -5.25
CA SER A 133 14.56 -22.42 -5.35
C SER A 133 14.16 -22.94 -6.72
N HIS A 134 14.35 -24.23 -6.94
CA HIS A 134 13.66 -24.89 -8.05
C HIS A 134 12.19 -25.09 -7.69
N TRP A 135 11.32 -25.02 -8.69
CA TRP A 135 9.93 -25.36 -8.48
C TRP A 135 9.78 -26.85 -8.12
N PRO A 136 8.96 -27.24 -7.13
CA PRO A 136 8.81 -28.64 -6.71
C PRO A 136 8.38 -29.61 -7.83
N TRP A 137 7.67 -29.10 -8.84
CA TRP A 137 7.24 -29.85 -10.02
C TRP A 137 8.30 -29.90 -11.14
N GLN A 138 9.46 -29.29 -10.94
CA GLN A 138 10.55 -29.27 -11.90
C GLN A 138 11.79 -29.97 -11.36
N LYS A 139 12.45 -30.74 -12.24
CA LYS A 139 13.71 -31.43 -11.96
C LYS A 139 14.76 -30.99 -12.98
N PRO A 140 15.31 -29.77 -12.84
CA PRO A 140 16.26 -29.25 -13.80
C PRO A 140 17.55 -30.07 -13.79
N ALA A 141 18.02 -30.48 -14.98
CA ALA A 141 19.23 -31.27 -15.12
C ALA A 141 20.48 -30.47 -14.68
N GLY A 142 21.41 -31.12 -13.98
CA GLY A 142 22.67 -30.52 -13.55
C GLY A 142 22.55 -29.49 -12.42
N LYS A 143 21.44 -29.48 -11.69
CA LYS A 143 21.21 -28.58 -10.55
C LYS A 143 21.31 -29.29 -9.21
N SER A 144 21.54 -28.53 -8.14
CA SER A 144 21.74 -29.05 -6.79
C SER A 144 20.51 -29.79 -6.25
N THR A 145 20.76 -30.79 -5.42
CA THR A 145 19.75 -31.52 -4.65
C THR A 145 20.28 -31.70 -3.21
N PRO A 146 19.60 -31.20 -2.17
CA PRO A 146 18.34 -30.44 -2.22
C PRO A 146 18.49 -29.10 -2.98
N PRO A 147 17.38 -28.52 -3.46
CA PRO A 147 17.43 -27.23 -4.12
C PRO A 147 17.84 -26.13 -3.12
N PRO A 148 18.39 -24.99 -3.58
CA PRO A 148 18.81 -23.93 -2.69
C PRO A 148 17.62 -23.31 -1.95
N GLY A 149 17.89 -22.73 -0.78
CA GLY A 149 16.90 -22.01 0.04
C GLY A 149 17.52 -20.74 0.62
N VAL A 150 18.56 -20.88 1.44
CA VAL A 150 19.35 -19.76 1.96
C VAL A 150 20.85 -20.09 1.92
N ALA A 151 21.69 -19.09 2.21
CA ALA A 151 23.09 -19.29 2.57
C ALA A 151 23.41 -18.46 3.82
N LEU A 152 23.88 -19.13 4.88
CA LEU A 152 24.31 -18.53 6.14
C LEU A 152 25.85 -18.56 6.20
N PHE A 153 26.43 -17.40 6.44
CA PHE A 153 27.87 -17.20 6.48
C PHE A 153 28.28 -16.63 7.83
N ARG A 154 29.09 -17.38 8.60
CA ARG A 154 29.70 -16.85 9.83
C ARG A 154 30.82 -15.90 9.50
N ASN A 155 30.89 -14.79 10.21
CA ASN A 155 31.92 -13.79 10.10
C ASN A 155 33.19 -14.22 10.85
N ASP A 156 34.16 -14.77 10.13
CA ASP A 156 35.49 -15.14 10.67
C ASP A 156 36.51 -14.00 10.43
N SER A 157 36.07 -12.74 10.35
CA SER A 157 36.95 -11.62 10.02
C SER A 157 37.99 -11.35 11.11
N SER A 158 39.14 -10.83 10.70
CA SER A 158 40.18 -10.38 11.62
C SER A 158 40.73 -9.03 11.16
N ALA A 159 41.52 -8.35 12.00
CA ALA A 159 41.95 -6.98 11.74
C ALA A 159 42.56 -6.80 10.33
N GLY A 160 41.83 -6.10 9.45
CA GLY A 160 42.23 -5.80 8.07
C GLY A 160 41.89 -6.86 7.03
N GLN A 161 41.25 -7.96 7.40
CA GLN A 161 40.83 -9.03 6.50
C GLN A 161 39.39 -9.46 6.78
N VAL A 162 38.51 -9.14 5.83
CA VAL A 162 37.12 -9.64 5.84
C VAL A 162 37.12 -11.09 5.41
N ARG A 163 36.48 -11.98 6.17
CA ARG A 163 36.34 -13.39 5.84
C ARG A 163 35.02 -13.95 6.36
N PHE A 164 34.34 -14.70 5.51
CA PHE A 164 33.09 -15.38 5.80
C PHE A 164 33.24 -16.88 5.53
N ALA A 165 32.70 -17.70 6.42
CA ALA A 165 32.63 -19.15 6.27
C ALA A 165 31.17 -19.58 6.05
N ASP A 166 30.88 -20.30 4.97
CA ASP A 166 29.56 -20.90 4.75
C ASP A 166 29.31 -21.98 5.81
N VAL A 167 28.32 -21.74 6.67
CA VAL A 167 27.89 -22.61 7.77
C VAL A 167 26.41 -22.98 7.60
N THR A 168 25.87 -22.88 6.39
CA THR A 168 24.47 -23.17 6.09
C THR A 168 24.10 -24.61 6.47
N ALA A 169 24.97 -25.56 6.14
CA ALA A 169 24.70 -26.98 6.36
C ALA A 169 24.69 -27.32 7.85
N GLY A 170 23.54 -27.79 8.36
CA GLY A 170 23.37 -28.13 9.78
C GLY A 170 22.92 -26.96 10.66
N SER A 171 22.72 -25.77 10.07
CA SER A 171 22.14 -24.62 10.77
C SER A 171 20.67 -24.82 11.09
N GLY A 172 19.95 -25.66 10.34
CA GLY A 172 18.48 -25.80 10.41
C GLY A 172 17.73 -24.85 9.46
N LEU A 173 18.42 -23.88 8.85
CA LEU A 173 17.83 -22.96 7.87
C LEU A 173 17.82 -23.52 6.44
N GLU A 174 18.50 -24.63 6.17
CA GLU A 174 18.67 -25.21 4.82
C GLU A 174 17.37 -25.70 4.14
N ALA A 175 16.25 -25.71 4.86
CA ALA A 175 14.97 -26.21 4.36
C ALA A 175 14.52 -25.42 3.11
N PRO A 176 14.44 -26.06 1.93
CA PRO A 176 14.23 -25.32 0.69
C PRO A 176 12.86 -24.63 0.65
N ALA A 177 12.90 -23.34 0.34
CA ALA A 177 11.74 -22.53 0.03
C ALA A 177 12.10 -21.53 -1.07
N TYR A 178 11.12 -21.08 -1.84
CA TYR A 178 11.34 -19.99 -2.79
C TYR A 178 11.31 -18.66 -2.01
N GLY A 179 12.45 -18.32 -1.41
CA GLY A 179 12.60 -17.18 -0.52
C GLY A 179 12.60 -15.83 -1.25
N MET A 180 12.21 -14.79 -0.52
CA MET A 180 12.06 -13.43 -1.03
C MET A 180 12.75 -12.40 -0.13
N GLY A 181 12.48 -12.42 1.17
CA GLY A 181 13.02 -11.46 2.15
C GLY A 181 13.32 -12.13 3.49
N VAL A 182 13.92 -11.35 4.38
CA VAL A 182 14.29 -11.79 5.73
C VAL A 182 14.05 -10.64 6.71
N ALA A 183 13.58 -10.97 7.91
CA ALA A 183 13.54 -10.08 9.06
C ALA A 183 14.18 -10.79 10.26
N VAL A 184 14.99 -10.07 11.03
CA VAL A 184 15.72 -10.58 12.19
C VAL A 184 15.26 -9.83 13.44
N GLY A 185 14.93 -10.57 14.49
CA GLY A 185 14.45 -10.01 15.76
C GLY A 185 14.44 -11.09 16.83
N ASP A 186 14.66 -10.70 18.08
CA ASP A 186 14.60 -11.58 19.26
C ASP A 186 13.15 -11.57 19.77
N TYR A 187 12.30 -12.47 19.23
CA TYR A 187 10.85 -12.37 19.47
C TYR A 187 10.44 -12.94 20.83
N ASP A 188 11.28 -13.77 21.46
CA ASP A 188 11.03 -14.34 22.77
C ASP A 188 11.92 -13.77 23.89
N ASN A 189 12.62 -12.67 23.59
CA ASN A 189 13.40 -11.87 24.54
C ASN A 189 14.48 -12.71 25.26
N ASP A 190 15.06 -13.67 24.55
CA ASP A 190 16.05 -14.62 25.10
C ASP A 190 17.50 -14.24 24.81
N GLY A 191 17.69 -13.10 24.15
CA GLY A 191 18.97 -12.50 23.81
C GLY A 191 19.59 -13.04 22.53
N ARG A 192 18.87 -13.88 21.76
CA ARG A 192 19.37 -14.44 20.50
C ARG A 192 18.49 -13.99 19.33
N PRO A 193 19.09 -13.57 18.20
CA PRO A 193 18.29 -13.17 17.05
C PRO A 193 17.62 -14.37 16.38
N ASP A 194 16.30 -14.31 16.26
CA ASP A 194 15.50 -15.24 15.46
C ASP A 194 15.35 -14.74 14.02
N VAL A 195 14.96 -15.65 13.13
CA VAL A 195 14.90 -15.39 11.69
C VAL A 195 13.50 -15.66 11.16
N LEU A 196 12.89 -14.65 10.54
CA LEU A 196 11.73 -14.84 9.68
C LEU A 196 12.16 -14.77 8.21
N LEU A 197 11.87 -15.82 7.45
CA LEU A 197 12.01 -15.84 6.00
C LEU A 197 10.65 -15.63 5.34
N THR A 198 10.58 -14.70 4.40
CA THR A 198 9.41 -14.53 3.52
C THR A 198 9.64 -15.22 2.19
N GLY A 199 8.57 -15.58 1.49
CA GLY A 199 8.65 -16.28 0.21
C GLY A 199 7.30 -16.75 -0.32
N VAL A 200 7.38 -17.49 -1.43
CA VAL A 200 6.24 -18.20 -2.01
C VAL A 200 5.96 -19.44 -1.16
N GLY A 201 4.68 -19.68 -0.82
CA GLY A 201 4.26 -20.77 0.05
C GLY A 201 4.07 -20.38 1.52
N GLY A 202 4.20 -19.09 1.83
CA GLY A 202 4.03 -18.53 3.18
C GLY A 202 5.37 -18.13 3.83
N ALA A 203 5.29 -17.33 4.88
CA ALA A 203 6.45 -16.97 5.69
C ALA A 203 6.83 -18.11 6.64
N ARG A 204 8.09 -18.16 7.06
CA ARG A 204 8.63 -19.18 7.96
C ARG A 204 9.43 -18.55 9.08
N LEU A 205 9.11 -18.90 10.32
CA LEU A 205 9.78 -18.41 11.52
C LEU A 205 10.70 -19.50 12.07
N PHE A 206 11.95 -19.11 12.32
CA PHE A 206 13.00 -19.96 12.83
C PHE A 206 13.50 -19.42 14.16
N HIS A 207 13.32 -20.20 15.22
CA HIS A 207 13.81 -19.87 16.54
C HIS A 207 15.28 -20.26 16.68
N ASN A 208 16.12 -19.34 17.16
CA ASN A 208 17.53 -19.59 17.42
C ASN A 208 17.71 -20.33 18.75
N GLN A 209 18.01 -21.62 18.68
CA GLN A 209 18.24 -22.46 19.87
C GLN A 209 19.62 -22.26 20.52
N GLY A 210 20.43 -21.36 19.96
CA GLY A 210 21.81 -21.10 20.35
C GLY A 210 22.82 -22.00 19.65
N GLY A 211 24.09 -21.61 19.71
CA GLY A 211 25.20 -22.36 19.11
C GLY A 211 25.12 -22.51 17.60
N GLY A 212 24.37 -21.63 16.92
CA GLY A 212 24.23 -21.64 15.48
C GLY A 212 23.11 -22.52 14.91
N HIS A 213 22.18 -22.98 15.76
CA HIS A 213 21.11 -23.89 15.37
C HIS A 213 19.73 -23.23 15.43
N PHE A 214 18.97 -23.42 14.35
CA PHE A 214 17.64 -22.87 14.15
C PHE A 214 16.60 -23.98 14.06
N LEU A 215 15.45 -23.76 14.70
CA LEU A 215 14.29 -24.64 14.63
C LEU A 215 13.14 -23.92 13.91
N ASP A 216 12.58 -24.54 12.86
CA ASP A 216 11.34 -24.04 12.25
C ASP A 216 10.17 -24.18 13.24
N VAL A 217 9.73 -23.04 13.76
CA VAL A 217 8.62 -22.93 14.72
C VAL A 217 7.37 -22.35 14.08
N THR A 218 7.33 -22.18 12.75
CA THR A 218 6.24 -21.50 12.02
C THR A 218 4.85 -21.97 12.46
N ALA A 219 4.62 -23.28 12.41
CA ALA A 219 3.33 -23.87 12.75
C ALA A 219 3.03 -23.79 14.25
N THR A 220 4.03 -24.00 15.10
CA THR A 220 3.86 -23.91 16.56
C THR A 220 3.64 -22.48 17.01
N ALA A 221 4.25 -21.49 16.38
CA ALA A 221 4.10 -20.08 16.70
C ALA A 221 2.76 -19.49 16.20
N GLY A 222 2.09 -20.16 15.27
CA GLY A 222 0.81 -19.69 14.71
C GLY A 222 0.96 -18.66 13.60
N VAL A 223 2.13 -18.63 12.95
CA VAL A 223 2.46 -17.70 11.86
C VAL A 223 2.49 -18.42 10.50
N GLY A 224 2.81 -17.68 9.42
CA GLY A 224 3.05 -18.23 8.08
C GLY A 224 1.97 -17.90 7.04
N GLY A 225 0.72 -17.70 7.48
CA GLY A 225 -0.38 -17.20 6.65
C GLY A 225 -0.92 -18.22 5.62
N ASP A 226 -1.74 -17.76 4.68
CA ASP A 226 -2.19 -18.58 3.53
C ASP A 226 -1.01 -18.76 2.56
N PRO A 227 -0.64 -20.00 2.17
CA PRO A 227 0.48 -20.25 1.25
C PRO A 227 0.36 -19.57 -0.12
N ARG A 228 -0.85 -19.13 -0.50
CA ARG A 228 -1.10 -18.38 -1.73
C ARG A 228 -0.82 -16.89 -1.58
N ASP A 229 -0.75 -16.36 -0.36
CA ASP A 229 -0.34 -14.98 -0.14
C ASP A 229 1.18 -14.94 -0.22
N TRP A 230 1.71 -14.42 -1.34
CA TRP A 230 3.15 -14.37 -1.55
C TRP A 230 3.77 -13.30 -0.64
N SER A 231 4.43 -13.76 0.42
CA SER A 231 5.13 -12.89 1.38
C SER A 231 6.45 -12.36 0.82
N THR A 232 6.76 -11.10 1.09
CA THR A 232 7.87 -10.38 0.42
C THR A 232 8.79 -9.64 1.37
N ALA A 233 8.24 -8.90 2.33
CA ALA A 233 8.99 -8.20 3.37
C ALA A 233 8.34 -8.43 4.74
N ALA A 234 9.05 -8.12 5.81
CA ALA A 234 8.53 -8.19 7.16
C ALA A 234 9.21 -7.17 8.06
N ALA A 235 8.56 -6.83 9.17
CA ALA A 235 9.12 -6.01 10.23
C ALA A 235 8.71 -6.57 11.59
N TRP A 236 9.69 -6.64 12.49
CA TRP A 236 9.45 -6.79 13.91
C TRP A 236 9.15 -5.42 14.50
N ILE A 237 8.11 -5.33 15.32
CA ILE A 237 7.56 -4.07 15.83
C ILE A 237 6.86 -4.34 17.15
N ASP A 238 7.06 -3.51 18.16
CA ASP A 238 6.23 -3.51 19.37
C ASP A 238 5.06 -2.53 19.13
N ILE A 239 3.88 -3.05 18.78
CA ILE A 239 2.75 -2.20 18.36
C ILE A 239 1.96 -1.65 19.54
N ASP A 240 2.05 -2.30 20.71
CA ASP A 240 1.31 -1.94 21.90
C ASP A 240 2.18 -1.52 23.10
N ASN A 241 3.49 -1.39 22.88
CA ASN A 241 4.51 -0.95 23.83
C ASN A 241 4.59 -1.85 25.07
N ASP A 242 4.39 -3.17 24.89
CA ASP A 242 4.45 -4.15 25.97
C ASP A 242 5.83 -4.80 26.15
N GLY A 243 6.75 -4.53 25.21
CA GLY A 243 8.13 -5.02 25.20
C GLY A 243 8.33 -6.34 24.46
N ASP A 244 7.27 -6.97 23.94
CA ASP A 244 7.35 -8.14 23.09
C ASP A 244 7.27 -7.73 21.61
N LEU A 245 8.15 -8.28 20.76
CA LEU A 245 8.12 -7.95 19.33
C LEU A 245 6.96 -8.66 18.63
N ASP A 246 6.02 -7.88 18.10
CA ASP A 246 5.01 -8.29 17.14
C ASP A 246 5.59 -8.39 15.73
N LEU A 247 4.81 -9.01 14.84
CA LEU A 247 5.26 -9.31 13.48
C LEU A 247 4.29 -8.79 12.43
N TYR A 248 4.78 -7.89 11.58
CA TYR A 248 4.12 -7.51 10.33
C TYR A 248 4.76 -8.24 9.14
N VAL A 249 3.96 -8.96 8.36
CA VAL A 249 4.35 -9.65 7.13
C VAL A 249 3.64 -9.01 5.94
N ALA A 250 4.43 -8.40 5.05
CA ALA A 250 3.96 -7.88 3.78
C ALA A 250 3.70 -9.01 2.78
N ASN A 251 2.55 -8.94 2.10
CA ASN A 251 2.21 -9.83 1.00
C ASN A 251 1.96 -9.04 -0.29
N TYR A 252 2.47 -9.56 -1.40
CA TYR A 252 2.43 -8.87 -2.68
C TYR A 252 1.16 -9.20 -3.46
N VAL A 253 1.03 -10.43 -3.95
CA VAL A 253 -0.12 -10.88 -4.71
C VAL A 253 -0.52 -12.28 -4.29
N ARG A 254 -1.78 -12.62 -4.53
CA ARG A 254 -2.19 -14.02 -4.45
C ARG A 254 -1.61 -14.76 -5.63
N TRP A 255 -0.74 -15.73 -5.36
CA TRP A 255 -0.03 -16.49 -6.36
C TRP A 255 -0.12 -17.99 -6.12
N SER A 256 -0.30 -18.73 -7.19
CA SER A 256 -0.07 -20.17 -7.28
C SER A 256 0.25 -20.52 -8.73
N PRO A 257 0.80 -21.70 -9.01
CA PRO A 257 1.05 -22.14 -10.38
C PRO A 257 -0.22 -22.12 -11.25
N GLU A 258 -1.37 -22.43 -10.65
CA GLU A 258 -2.67 -22.44 -11.30
C GLU A 258 -3.15 -21.01 -11.60
N ILE A 259 -2.97 -20.07 -10.67
CA ILE A 259 -3.31 -18.65 -10.88
C ILE A 259 -2.43 -18.08 -11.99
N ASP A 260 -1.12 -18.33 -11.97
CA ASP A 260 -0.18 -17.83 -12.99
C ASP A 260 -0.49 -18.43 -14.38
N ALA A 261 -0.78 -19.73 -14.43
CA ALA A 261 -1.23 -20.38 -15.66
C ALA A 261 -2.56 -19.80 -16.19
N ALA A 262 -3.50 -19.46 -15.32
CA ALA A 262 -4.76 -18.82 -15.69
C ALA A 262 -4.57 -17.38 -16.21
N VAL A 263 -3.62 -16.62 -15.63
CA VAL A 263 -3.21 -15.32 -16.17
C VAL A 263 -2.60 -15.48 -17.56
N GLY A 264 -1.73 -16.48 -17.76
CA GLY A 264 -1.32 -16.96 -19.08
C GLY A 264 -0.75 -15.88 -20.00
N TYR A 265 -0.01 -14.90 -19.44
CA TYR A 265 0.41 -13.70 -20.16
C TYR A 265 1.32 -14.01 -21.36
N LYS A 266 1.07 -13.33 -22.47
CA LYS A 266 1.82 -13.45 -23.72
C LYS A 266 2.08 -12.07 -24.29
N ILE A 267 3.31 -11.80 -24.72
CA ILE A 267 3.71 -10.48 -25.23
C ILE A 267 3.14 -10.18 -26.63
N ASP A 268 2.95 -11.20 -27.45
CA ASP A 268 2.46 -11.15 -28.84
C ASP A 268 1.18 -12.00 -29.05
N GLY A 269 0.54 -12.42 -27.95
CA GLY A 269 -0.61 -13.34 -27.97
C GLY A 269 -0.26 -14.81 -28.22
N GLN A 270 1.01 -15.15 -28.50
CA GLN A 270 1.47 -16.52 -28.79
C GLN A 270 2.53 -16.99 -27.79
N THR A 271 3.57 -16.18 -27.57
CA THR A 271 4.75 -16.46 -26.78
C THR A 271 4.53 -16.09 -25.33
N ARG A 272 4.62 -17.07 -24.42
CA ARG A 272 4.53 -16.82 -22.97
C ARG A 272 5.64 -15.87 -22.53
N ALA A 273 5.27 -14.86 -21.77
CA ALA A 273 6.18 -13.88 -21.19
C ALA A 273 5.83 -13.64 -19.71
N TYR A 274 6.73 -12.98 -18.98
CA TYR A 274 6.42 -12.53 -17.63
C TYR A 274 5.28 -11.52 -17.68
N GLY A 275 4.20 -11.81 -16.94
CA GLY A 275 3.02 -10.95 -16.91
C GLY A 275 3.17 -9.76 -15.98
N PRO A 276 2.51 -8.62 -16.26
CA PRO A 276 2.49 -7.50 -15.34
C PRO A 276 1.77 -7.90 -14.04
N PRO A 277 2.25 -7.44 -12.87
CA PRO A 277 1.63 -7.73 -11.58
C PRO A 277 0.16 -7.29 -11.46
N MET A 278 -0.27 -6.34 -12.28
CA MET A 278 -1.67 -5.87 -12.36
C MET A 278 -2.66 -6.99 -12.72
N ASN A 279 -2.19 -8.07 -13.36
CA ASN A 279 -3.04 -9.21 -13.72
C ASN A 279 -3.30 -10.17 -12.56
N PHE A 280 -2.63 -9.96 -11.42
CA PHE A 280 -2.79 -10.78 -10.22
C PHE A 280 -3.56 -10.00 -9.16
N GLN A 281 -4.38 -10.69 -8.36
CA GLN A 281 -5.04 -10.05 -7.23
C GLN A 281 -4.02 -9.69 -6.15
N GLY A 282 -4.12 -8.51 -5.54
CA GLY A 282 -3.36 -8.18 -4.33
C GLY A 282 -3.65 -9.16 -3.18
N ALA A 283 -2.73 -9.23 -2.22
CA ALA A 283 -2.89 -9.97 -0.97
C ALA A 283 -2.91 -8.99 0.21
N PHE A 284 -3.65 -9.32 1.27
CA PHE A 284 -3.57 -8.53 2.51
C PHE A 284 -2.25 -8.82 3.22
N PRO A 285 -1.65 -7.85 3.92
CA PRO A 285 -0.59 -8.16 4.87
C PRO A 285 -1.16 -8.98 6.04
N HIS A 286 -0.26 -9.63 6.78
CA HIS A 286 -0.56 -10.23 8.09
C HIS A 286 0.12 -9.42 9.19
N LEU A 287 -0.61 -9.04 10.23
CA LEU A 287 -0.11 -8.48 11.47
C LEU A 287 -0.42 -9.48 12.59
N TYR A 288 0.61 -9.88 13.29
CA TYR A 288 0.59 -10.89 14.33
C TYR A 288 1.01 -10.25 15.64
N ARG A 289 0.13 -10.26 16.64
CA ARG A 289 0.49 -9.82 17.99
C ARG A 289 1.18 -10.96 18.75
N ASN A 290 2.30 -10.67 19.40
CA ASN A 290 2.99 -11.61 20.27
C ASN A 290 2.19 -11.77 21.57
N GLU A 291 1.91 -13.01 21.99
CA GLU A 291 1.18 -13.30 23.23
C GLU A 291 2.13 -13.83 24.33
N GLY A 292 3.44 -13.75 24.09
CA GLY A 292 4.47 -14.40 24.86
C GLY A 292 4.53 -15.92 24.64
N GLY A 293 5.56 -16.56 25.19
CA GLY A 293 5.74 -18.02 25.11
C GLY A 293 5.88 -18.57 23.69
N GLY A 294 6.30 -17.73 22.75
CA GLY A 294 6.48 -18.05 21.33
C GLY A 294 5.18 -18.33 20.58
N LYS A 295 4.10 -17.63 20.93
CA LYS A 295 2.80 -17.72 20.27
C LYS A 295 2.37 -16.36 19.75
N PHE A 296 1.72 -16.37 18.59
CA PHE A 296 1.19 -15.18 17.97
C PHE A 296 -0.31 -15.30 17.66
N THR A 297 -1.02 -14.19 17.75
CA THR A 297 -2.41 -14.03 17.29
C THR A 297 -2.44 -13.17 16.03
N GLU A 298 -3.07 -13.66 14.95
CA GLU A 298 -3.29 -12.87 13.73
C GLU A 298 -4.41 -11.84 13.95
N ILE A 299 -4.08 -10.55 13.87
CA ILE A 299 -4.98 -9.43 14.21
C ILE A 299 -5.23 -8.45 13.07
N SER A 300 -4.83 -8.74 11.82
CA SER A 300 -4.80 -7.74 10.73
C SER A 300 -6.13 -7.04 10.47
N GLU A 301 -7.24 -7.77 10.55
CA GLU A 301 -8.58 -7.19 10.33
C GLU A 301 -9.01 -6.33 11.51
N ALA A 302 -8.80 -6.81 12.74
CA ALA A 302 -9.12 -6.06 13.95
C ALA A 302 -8.26 -4.80 14.10
N ALA A 303 -6.98 -4.90 13.75
CA ALA A 303 -6.01 -3.81 13.79
C ALA A 303 -6.21 -2.79 12.64
N GLY A 304 -7.03 -3.10 11.63
CA GLY A 304 -7.33 -2.17 10.54
C GLY A 304 -6.28 -2.06 9.43
N VAL A 305 -5.31 -3.00 9.34
CA VAL A 305 -4.29 -3.01 8.28
C VAL A 305 -4.77 -3.69 6.98
N ARG A 306 -5.97 -4.29 6.97
CA ARG A 306 -6.61 -4.85 5.78
C ARG A 306 -7.40 -3.81 4.99
N VAL A 307 -6.72 -3.04 4.15
CA VAL A 307 -7.36 -2.03 3.28
C VAL A 307 -8.00 -2.71 2.07
N LYS A 308 -9.32 -2.55 1.92
CA LYS A 308 -10.13 -3.10 0.81
C LYS A 308 -10.41 -2.02 -0.23
N ASN A 309 -10.44 -2.39 -1.51
CA ASN A 309 -10.96 -1.51 -2.55
C ASN A 309 -12.49 -1.37 -2.36
N PRO A 310 -13.03 -0.14 -2.20
CA PRO A 310 -14.46 0.05 -1.91
C PRO A 310 -15.40 -0.46 -3.02
N ALA A 311 -14.93 -0.49 -4.27
CA ALA A 311 -15.75 -0.90 -5.42
C ALA A 311 -15.80 -2.42 -5.61
N THR A 312 -14.71 -3.14 -5.30
CA THR A 312 -14.58 -4.58 -5.58
C THR A 312 -14.52 -5.44 -4.32
N GLY A 313 -14.24 -4.86 -3.15
CA GLY A 313 -14.08 -5.57 -1.89
C GLY A 313 -12.79 -6.38 -1.75
N VAL A 314 -11.93 -6.39 -2.78
CA VAL A 314 -10.66 -7.14 -2.80
C VAL A 314 -9.53 -6.33 -2.12
N PRO A 315 -8.39 -6.96 -1.76
CA PRO A 315 -7.25 -6.25 -1.21
C PRO A 315 -6.79 -5.09 -2.11
N ALA A 316 -6.59 -3.93 -1.51
CA ALA A 316 -6.00 -2.77 -2.18
C ALA A 316 -4.47 -2.73 -2.06
N ALA A 317 -3.88 -3.70 -1.36
CA ALA A 317 -2.44 -3.82 -1.13
C ALA A 317 -1.76 -4.69 -2.20
N LYS A 318 -0.53 -4.31 -2.54
CA LYS A 318 0.41 -5.12 -3.32
C LYS A 318 1.82 -4.89 -2.75
N THR A 319 2.03 -5.35 -1.53
CA THR A 319 3.14 -4.87 -0.71
C THR A 319 4.45 -5.55 -1.05
N LEU A 320 5.50 -4.75 -1.22
CA LEU A 320 6.88 -5.21 -1.44
C LEU A 320 7.86 -4.71 -0.38
N GLY A 321 7.52 -3.64 0.36
CA GLY A 321 8.37 -3.12 1.43
C GLY A 321 7.57 -2.47 2.56
N VAL A 322 8.14 -2.48 3.75
CA VAL A 322 7.59 -1.86 4.96
C VAL A 322 8.71 -1.18 5.74
N ALA A 323 8.43 -0.01 6.31
CA ALA A 323 9.27 0.67 7.28
C ALA A 323 8.46 0.91 8.55
N ALA A 324 8.98 0.45 9.69
CA ALA A 324 8.41 0.68 11.01
C ALA A 324 9.09 1.91 11.63
N VAL A 325 8.33 2.97 11.90
CA VAL A 325 8.86 4.27 12.33
C VAL A 325 7.87 4.99 13.22
N ASP A 326 8.34 5.74 14.21
CA ASP A 326 7.52 6.76 14.88
C ASP A 326 7.43 8.00 13.97
N LEU A 327 6.33 8.09 13.20
CA LEU A 327 6.14 9.11 12.17
C LEU A 327 5.83 10.48 12.79
N ASN A 328 5.04 10.50 13.87
CA ASN A 328 4.50 11.72 14.46
C ASN A 328 5.20 12.14 15.77
N GLY A 329 6.14 11.34 16.28
CA GLY A 329 6.91 11.60 17.49
C GLY A 329 6.14 11.31 18.78
N ASP A 330 5.10 10.47 18.75
CA ASP A 330 4.28 10.16 19.92
C ASP A 330 4.77 8.93 20.71
N GLY A 331 5.85 8.28 20.25
CA GLY A 331 6.44 7.11 20.88
C GLY A 331 5.75 5.80 20.53
N TRP A 332 4.78 5.79 19.62
CA TRP A 332 4.17 4.59 19.09
C TRP A 332 4.63 4.36 17.66
N VAL A 333 4.95 3.11 17.34
CA VAL A 333 5.48 2.78 16.03
C VAL A 333 4.35 2.73 15.00
N ASP A 334 4.53 3.45 13.90
CA ASP A 334 3.68 3.48 12.72
C ASP A 334 4.30 2.62 11.60
N LEU A 335 3.49 2.29 10.58
CA LEU A 335 3.97 1.53 9.41
C LEU A 335 3.82 2.35 8.13
N VAL A 336 4.91 2.50 7.38
CA VAL A 336 4.90 3.04 6.02
C VAL A 336 5.16 1.92 5.03
N VAL A 337 4.23 1.74 4.10
CA VAL A 337 4.14 0.54 3.28
C VAL A 337 4.25 0.90 1.80
N ALA A 338 5.28 0.34 1.15
CA ALA A 338 5.51 0.46 -0.28
C ALA A 338 4.71 -0.62 -1.03
N ASN A 339 3.79 -0.18 -1.89
CA ASN A 339 3.00 -1.04 -2.74
C ASN A 339 3.33 -0.84 -4.22
N ASP A 340 3.38 -1.93 -4.96
CA ASP A 340 3.63 -1.89 -6.39
C ASP A 340 2.33 -1.79 -7.18
N THR A 341 2.28 -0.87 -8.14
CA THR A 341 1.16 -0.53 -9.04
C THR A 341 -0.10 0.03 -8.38
N VAL A 342 -0.16 0.06 -7.05
CA VAL A 342 -1.26 0.62 -6.25
C VAL A 342 -0.73 1.66 -5.27
N GLN A 343 -1.62 2.32 -4.53
CA GLN A 343 -1.23 3.36 -3.60
C GLN A 343 -0.38 2.80 -2.45
N ASN A 344 0.65 3.54 -2.04
CA ASN A 344 1.35 3.26 -0.78
C ASN A 344 0.43 3.52 0.42
N PHE A 345 0.67 2.83 1.53
CA PHE A 345 -0.07 3.07 2.76
C PHE A 345 0.80 3.69 3.83
N VAL A 346 0.15 4.45 4.71
CA VAL A 346 0.72 4.88 5.99
C VAL A 346 -0.29 4.51 7.05
N PHE A 347 0.07 3.60 7.94
CA PHE A 347 -0.76 3.16 9.05
C PHE A 347 -0.29 3.88 10.31
N LEU A 348 -1.06 4.89 10.74
CA LEU A 348 -0.81 5.62 11.97
C LEU A 348 -1.40 4.84 13.14
N ASN A 349 -0.59 4.50 14.14
CA ASN A 349 -1.00 3.82 15.36
C ASN A 349 -1.96 4.71 16.17
N ARG A 350 -3.02 4.12 16.74
CA ARG A 350 -4.04 4.82 17.52
C ARG A 350 -3.95 4.57 19.03
N HIS A 351 -2.93 3.83 19.47
CA HIS A 351 -2.66 3.53 20.88
C HIS A 351 -3.74 2.65 21.53
N ASP A 352 -4.55 1.98 20.72
CA ASP A 352 -5.66 1.11 21.14
C ASP A 352 -5.62 -0.27 20.46
N GLY A 353 -4.45 -0.64 19.91
CA GLY A 353 -4.26 -1.85 19.11
C GLY A 353 -4.77 -1.74 17.67
N THR A 354 -5.19 -0.55 17.23
CA THR A 354 -5.62 -0.30 15.86
C THR A 354 -4.77 0.73 15.14
N PHE A 355 -4.81 0.68 13.81
CA PHE A 355 -4.17 1.63 12.92
C PHE A 355 -5.19 2.38 12.06
N ARG A 356 -4.82 3.59 11.65
CA ARG A 356 -5.55 4.38 10.66
C ARG A 356 -4.70 4.57 9.41
N GLU A 357 -5.21 4.16 8.27
CA GLU A 357 -4.61 4.47 6.97
C GLU A 357 -4.71 5.99 6.69
N VAL A 358 -3.57 6.63 6.41
CA VAL A 358 -3.42 8.09 6.20
C VAL A 358 -2.49 8.46 5.04
N GLY A 359 -2.12 7.51 4.19
CA GLY A 359 -1.08 7.67 3.16
C GLY A 359 -1.35 8.81 2.18
N ALA A 360 -2.61 9.07 1.83
CA ALA A 360 -2.99 10.20 1.00
C ALA A 360 -2.76 11.55 1.71
N ALA A 361 -3.07 11.64 3.00
CA ALA A 361 -2.85 12.85 3.79
C ALA A 361 -1.36 13.12 4.03
N CYS A 362 -0.54 12.07 4.05
CA CYS A 362 0.91 12.16 4.18
C CYS A 362 1.64 12.38 2.84
N ALA A 363 0.93 12.49 1.71
CA ALA A 363 1.51 12.58 0.37
C ALA A 363 2.47 11.43 -0.01
N ILE A 364 2.31 10.27 0.63
CA ILE A 364 3.09 9.04 0.37
C ILE A 364 2.36 8.12 -0.61
N ALA A 365 1.02 8.12 -0.57
CA ALA A 365 0.18 7.21 -1.35
C ALA A 365 0.37 7.32 -2.87
N PHE A 366 0.59 8.53 -3.39
CA PHE A 366 0.62 8.81 -4.82
C PHE A 366 1.81 9.70 -5.20
N ASP A 367 2.05 9.82 -6.50
CA ASP A 367 2.96 10.84 -7.04
C ASP A 367 2.34 12.24 -7.07
N SER A 368 3.13 13.23 -7.50
CA SER A 368 2.70 14.63 -7.61
C SER A 368 1.57 14.87 -8.61
N TYR A 369 1.27 13.88 -9.46
CA TYR A 369 0.17 13.89 -10.42
C TYR A 369 -1.03 13.05 -9.96
N GLY A 370 -0.95 12.41 -8.79
CA GLY A 370 -1.99 11.53 -8.26
C GLY A 370 -1.95 10.10 -8.81
N ASN A 371 -0.87 9.69 -9.48
CA ASN A 371 -0.73 8.33 -9.99
C ASN A 371 -0.14 7.40 -8.93
N THR A 372 -0.51 6.11 -9.02
CA THR A 372 0.17 5.04 -8.29
C THR A 372 1.54 4.78 -8.92
N ARG A 373 2.47 4.28 -8.12
CA ARG A 373 3.85 3.98 -8.55
C ARG A 373 4.12 2.48 -8.45
N GLY A 374 5.15 2.00 -9.12
CA GLY A 374 5.68 0.65 -8.89
C GLY A 374 6.64 0.63 -7.71
N ALA A 375 6.17 0.86 -6.48
CA ALA A 375 7.05 0.96 -5.32
C ALA A 375 7.49 -0.43 -4.85
N MET A 376 8.81 -0.70 -4.85
CA MET A 376 9.38 -2.02 -4.61
C MET A 376 10.16 -2.15 -3.30
N GLY A 377 10.71 -1.05 -2.79
CA GLY A 377 11.48 -1.04 -1.55
C GLY A 377 11.35 0.31 -0.86
N ILE A 378 11.49 0.31 0.47
CA ILE A 378 11.41 1.50 1.30
C ILE A 378 12.47 1.44 2.40
N ASP A 379 13.04 2.60 2.71
CA ASP A 379 13.85 2.82 3.88
C ASP A 379 13.53 4.21 4.48
N ALA A 380 13.79 4.37 5.77
CA ALA A 380 13.48 5.59 6.50
C ALA A 380 14.61 5.96 7.46
N ALA A 381 14.99 7.24 7.47
CA ALA A 381 16.03 7.73 8.36
C ALA A 381 15.76 9.17 8.79
N ARG A 382 16.23 9.52 9.98
CA ARG A 382 16.36 10.91 10.43
C ARG A 382 17.74 11.41 9.98
N PHE A 383 17.79 12.13 8.87
CA PHE A 383 19.06 12.55 8.24
C PHE A 383 19.30 14.06 8.27
N THR A 384 18.36 14.84 8.82
CA THR A 384 18.54 16.28 8.99
C THR A 384 18.95 16.62 10.42
N PRO A 385 19.70 17.72 10.66
CA PRO A 385 20.07 18.15 12.01
C PRO A 385 18.89 18.45 12.93
N ASP A 386 17.73 18.80 12.35
CA ASP A 386 16.47 19.02 13.07
C ASP A 386 15.65 17.74 13.29
N GLY A 387 16.23 16.56 12.99
CA GLY A 387 15.66 15.25 13.31
C GLY A 387 14.45 14.86 12.45
N LYS A 388 14.24 15.52 11.31
CA LYS A 388 13.13 15.19 10.40
C LYS A 388 13.32 13.80 9.83
N LEU A 389 12.26 13.02 9.91
CA LEU A 389 12.16 11.74 9.26
C LEU A 389 11.98 11.94 7.75
N GLY A 390 12.75 11.23 6.94
CA GLY A 390 12.48 11.13 5.53
C GLY A 390 12.55 9.69 5.05
N PHE A 391 11.89 9.47 3.92
CA PHE A 391 11.69 8.15 3.33
C PHE A 391 12.33 8.10 1.95
N ALA A 392 13.03 7.01 1.66
CA ALA A 392 13.47 6.66 0.32
C ALA A 392 12.61 5.50 -0.18
N ILE A 393 11.88 5.71 -1.28
CA ILE A 393 11.06 4.66 -1.90
C ILE A 393 11.61 4.38 -3.30
N GLY A 394 12.08 3.17 -3.52
CA GLY A 394 12.50 2.68 -4.84
C GLY A 394 11.27 2.43 -5.70
N ASN A 395 11.18 3.10 -6.85
CA ASN A 395 10.06 2.97 -7.77
C ASN A 395 10.53 2.47 -9.14
N PHE A 396 9.76 1.59 -9.76
CA PHE A 396 9.92 1.25 -11.17
C PHE A 396 9.58 2.48 -12.02
N ALA A 397 10.58 3.01 -12.72
CA ALA A 397 10.41 4.10 -13.67
C ALA A 397 10.29 3.50 -15.09
N ASN A 398 9.17 3.78 -15.76
CA ASN A 398 8.96 3.45 -17.17
C ASN A 398 9.72 4.39 -18.10
#